data_AF-A0A1B6I6C3-F1
#
_entry.id   AF-A0A1B6I6C3-F1
#
_cell.length_a   1.000
_cell.length_b   1.000
_cell.length_c   1.000
_cell.angle_alpha   90.00
_cell.angle_beta   90.00
_cell.angle_gamma   90.00
#
_symmetry.space_group_name_H-M   'P 1'
#
loop_
_entity.id
_entity.type
_entity.pdbx_description
1 polymer ?
#
loop_
_entity_poly.entity_id
_entity_poly.type
_entity_poly.pdbx_seq_one_letter_code
_entity_poly.pdbx_strand_id
1 'polypeptide(L)'
;MENDILDAFKDIGYDKINSEKLESAIAEGPKSVEYTRLVEWLSKELKFLCSLDEHVNAITSADDSSSFLLEVSSFLKELGCQYTILTEGNVNQRLQTRGNRLLLLDFLLSELQAARMVRSNKPDP
;
A
#
# COMPACT_ATOMS: atom_id res chain seq x y z
N MET A 1 5.17 4.64 14.43
CA MET A 1 4.44 4.33 13.18
C MET A 1 5.27 4.68 11.95
N GLU A 2 5.70 5.92 11.73
CA GLU A 2 6.49 6.27 10.52
C GLU A 2 7.87 5.61 10.47
N ASN A 3 8.61 5.62 11.58
CA ASN A 3 9.88 4.88 11.67
C ASN A 3 9.67 3.37 11.47
N ASP A 4 8.59 2.82 12.05
CA ASP A 4 8.25 1.40 11.91
C ASP A 4 7.95 1.06 10.45
N ILE A 5 7.25 1.94 9.71
CA ILE A 5 7.02 1.79 8.27
C ILE A 5 8.34 1.85 7.48
N LEU A 6 9.25 2.77 7.81
CA LEU A 6 10.56 2.84 7.16
C LEU A 6 11.38 1.58 7.38
N ASP A 7 11.37 1.06 8.60
CA ASP A 7 12.10 -0.16 8.93
C ASP A 7 11.46 -1.38 8.26
N ALA A 8 10.13 -1.46 8.24
CA ALA A 8 9.40 -2.50 7.50
C ALA A 8 9.70 -2.48 5.99
N PHE A 9 9.82 -1.30 5.35
CA PHE A 9 10.25 -1.17 3.96
C PHE A 9 11.68 -1.71 3.74
N LYS A 10 12.61 -1.44 4.66
CA LYS A 10 13.98 -1.99 4.59
C LYS A 10 13.96 -3.51 4.74
N ASP A 11 13.19 -4.05 5.68
CA ASP A 11 13.09 -5.48 5.96
C ASP A 11 12.60 -6.29 4.75
N ILE A 12 11.75 -5.67 3.92
CA ILE A 12 11.26 -6.29 2.69
C ILE A 12 12.11 -5.97 1.45
N GLY A 13 13.23 -5.27 1.62
CA GLY A 13 14.20 -4.98 0.56
C GLY A 13 13.91 -3.73 -0.27
N TYR A 14 13.09 -2.80 0.21
CA TYR A 14 12.82 -1.51 -0.43
C TYR A 14 13.63 -0.39 0.23
N ASP A 15 14.74 0.00 -0.38
CA ASP A 15 15.71 0.98 0.14
C ASP A 15 15.59 2.39 -0.47
N LYS A 16 14.61 2.61 -1.35
CA LYS A 16 14.46 3.86 -2.11
C LYS A 16 13.77 4.99 -1.33
N ILE A 17 13.21 4.67 -0.16
CA ILE A 17 12.47 5.58 0.72
C ILE A 17 13.32 5.96 1.94
N ASN A 18 13.21 7.22 2.37
CA ASN A 18 13.78 7.73 3.61
C ASN A 18 12.73 8.58 4.34
N SER A 19 13.05 9.07 5.54
CA SER A 19 12.10 9.84 6.36
C SER A 19 11.50 11.04 5.64
N GLU A 20 12.32 11.83 4.97
CA GLU A 20 11.89 13.06 4.28
C GLU A 20 10.96 12.75 3.09
N LYS A 21 11.34 11.77 2.26
CA LYS A 21 10.51 11.32 1.14
C LYS A 21 9.20 10.72 1.61
N LEU A 22 9.22 9.94 2.69
CA LEU A 22 8.02 9.34 3.25
C LEU A 22 7.08 10.42 3.80
N GLU A 23 7.63 11.41 4.53
CA GLU A 23 6.86 12.52 5.07
C GLU A 23 6.18 13.34 3.96
N SER A 24 6.92 13.67 2.90
CA SER A 24 6.40 14.37 1.72
C SER A 24 5.32 13.55 1.00
N ALA A 25 5.58 12.27 0.74
CA ALA A 25 4.62 11.36 0.12
C ALA A 25 3.31 11.29 0.93
N ILE A 26 3.40 11.14 2.26
CA ILE A 26 2.23 11.09 3.13
C ILE A 26 1.50 12.43 3.17
N ALA A 27 2.18 13.57 3.07
CA ALA A 27 1.54 14.89 3.12
C ALA A 27 0.52 15.09 1.98
N GLU A 28 0.83 14.57 0.79
CA GLU A 28 -0.02 14.63 -0.40
C GLU A 28 -0.88 13.38 -0.62
N GLY A 29 -0.46 12.22 -0.09
CA GLY A 29 -1.20 10.96 -0.11
C GLY A 29 -1.58 10.53 -1.53
N PRO A 30 -2.87 10.28 -1.85
CA PRO A 30 -3.28 9.78 -3.15
C PRO A 30 -3.03 10.75 -4.32
N LYS A 31 -2.55 11.98 -4.07
CA LYS A 31 -2.12 12.94 -5.09
C LYS A 31 -0.61 12.98 -5.31
N SER A 32 0.18 12.31 -4.46
CA SER A 32 1.63 12.20 -4.65
C SER A 32 1.98 10.98 -5.49
N VAL A 33 2.76 11.21 -6.55
CA VAL A 33 3.32 10.14 -7.37
C VAL A 33 4.18 9.21 -6.52
N GLU A 34 4.99 9.75 -5.61
CA GLU A 34 5.82 8.98 -4.68
C GLU A 34 4.99 8.08 -3.76
N TYR A 35 3.92 8.60 -3.15
CA TYR A 35 3.03 7.80 -2.29
C TYR A 35 2.37 6.65 -3.06
N THR A 36 1.82 6.95 -4.23
CA THR A 36 1.15 5.93 -5.05
C THR A 36 2.12 4.90 -5.61
N ARG A 37 3.39 5.25 -5.86
CA ARG A 37 4.47 4.29 -6.21
C ARG A 37 4.81 3.33 -5.08
N LEU A 38 4.76 3.76 -3.82
CA LEU A 38 4.95 2.86 -2.69
C LEU A 38 3.82 1.82 -2.64
N VAL A 39 2.57 2.27 -2.81
CA VAL A 39 1.39 1.39 -2.86
C VAL A 39 1.44 0.44 -4.06
N GLU A 40 1.81 0.95 -5.25
CA GLU A 40 1.99 0.13 -6.45
C GLU A 40 3.02 -0.98 -6.20
N TRP A 41 4.20 -0.63 -5.67
CA TRP A 41 5.25 -1.61 -5.43
C TRP A 41 4.81 -2.70 -4.46
N LEU A 42 4.17 -2.32 -3.35
CA LEU A 42 3.63 -3.29 -2.37
C LEU A 42 2.55 -4.18 -2.99
N SER A 43 1.62 -3.60 -3.76
CA SER A 43 0.54 -4.35 -4.39
C SER A 43 1.04 -5.33 -5.46
N LYS A 44 2.13 -5.01 -6.19
CA LYS A 44 2.77 -5.93 -7.14
C LYS A 44 3.36 -7.15 -6.45
N GLU A 45 4.06 -6.94 -5.34
CA GLU A 45 4.63 -8.04 -4.54
C GLU A 45 3.53 -8.93 -3.96
N LEU A 46 2.49 -8.32 -3.40
CA LEU A 46 1.33 -9.03 -2.86
C LEU A 46 0.57 -9.79 -3.93
N LYS A 47 0.36 -9.20 -5.11
CA LYS A 47 -0.26 -9.89 -6.24
C LYS A 47 0.44 -11.20 -6.55
N PHE A 48 1.77 -11.16 -6.63
CA PHE A 48 2.58 -12.34 -6.92
C PHE A 48 2.49 -13.40 -5.82
N LEU A 49 2.58 -12.99 -4.54
CA LEU A 49 2.62 -13.93 -3.42
C LEU A 49 1.25 -14.50 -3.04
N CYS A 50 0.18 -13.72 -3.22
CA CYS A 50 -1.18 -14.09 -2.85
C CYS A 50 -2.02 -14.56 -4.05
N SER A 51 -1.44 -14.62 -5.26
CA SER A 51 -2.14 -14.99 -6.51
C SER A 51 -3.39 -14.14 -6.78
N LEU A 52 -3.26 -12.82 -6.61
CA LEU A 52 -4.34 -11.86 -6.86
C LEU A 52 -4.49 -11.58 -8.36
N ASP A 53 -5.68 -11.17 -8.77
CA ASP A 53 -6.02 -10.86 -10.16
C ASP A 53 -5.29 -9.60 -10.63
N GLU A 54 -5.31 -8.53 -9.83
CA GLU A 54 -4.78 -7.21 -10.18
C GLU A 54 -3.88 -6.61 -9.10
N HIS A 55 -3.28 -5.46 -9.43
CA HIS A 55 -2.47 -4.65 -8.53
C HIS A 55 -2.84 -3.18 -8.76
N VAL A 56 -2.41 -2.30 -7.85
CA VAL A 56 -2.69 -0.87 -7.94
C VAL A 56 -1.61 -0.19 -8.79
N ASN A 57 -2.00 0.67 -9.72
CA ASN A 57 -1.06 1.45 -10.53
C ASN A 57 -0.76 2.80 -9.89
N ALA A 58 0.50 3.23 -9.98
CA ALA A 58 0.87 4.58 -9.55
C ALA A 58 0.28 5.64 -10.48
N ILE A 59 -0.04 6.81 -9.94
CA ILE A 59 -0.55 7.92 -10.75
C ILE A 59 0.56 8.57 -11.58
N THR A 60 0.18 9.23 -12.66
CA THR A 60 1.10 10.05 -13.46
C THR A 60 0.86 11.56 -13.24
N SER A 61 -0.36 11.92 -12.85
CA SER A 61 -0.78 13.26 -12.44
C SER A 61 -1.68 13.17 -11.20
N ALA A 62 -1.76 14.24 -10.41
CA ALA A 62 -2.71 14.36 -9.30
C ALA A 62 -4.18 14.19 -9.72
N ASP A 63 -4.49 14.43 -11.00
CA ASP A 63 -5.82 14.23 -11.59
C ASP A 63 -6.24 12.75 -11.60
N ASP A 64 -5.28 11.82 -11.64
CA ASP A 64 -5.54 10.38 -11.65
C ASP A 64 -5.88 9.83 -10.25
N SER A 65 -5.83 10.67 -9.21
CA SER A 65 -6.03 10.26 -7.81
C SER A 65 -7.36 9.55 -7.55
N SER A 66 -8.42 9.90 -8.28
CA SER A 66 -9.73 9.24 -8.14
C SER A 66 -9.68 7.80 -8.65
N SER A 67 -9.02 7.55 -9.78
CA SER A 67 -8.82 6.21 -10.33
C SER A 67 -7.97 5.36 -9.40
N PHE A 68 -6.87 5.92 -8.89
CA PHE A 68 -6.02 5.27 -7.90
C PHE A 68 -6.81 4.83 -6.65
N LEU A 69 -7.67 5.69 -6.10
CA LEU A 69 -8.49 5.35 -4.93
C LEU A 69 -9.46 4.20 -5.20
N LEU A 70 -10.01 4.10 -6.41
CA LEU A 70 -10.87 2.99 -6.82
C LEU A 70 -10.08 1.69 -6.94
N GLU A 71 -8.89 1.73 -7.57
CA GLU A 71 -7.99 0.57 -7.66
C GLU A 71 -7.59 0.06 -6.27
N VAL A 72 -7.15 0.94 -5.37
CA VAL A 72 -6.85 0.60 -3.97
C VAL A 72 -8.06 -0.06 -3.30
N SER A 73 -9.26 0.49 -3.51
CA SER A 73 -10.47 -0.04 -2.88
C SER A 73 -10.83 -1.44 -3.37
N SER A 74 -10.66 -1.71 -4.66
CA SER A 74 -10.86 -3.05 -5.23
C SER A 74 -9.80 -4.03 -4.72
N PHE A 75 -8.53 -3.61 -4.75
CA PHE A 75 -7.40 -4.42 -4.29
C PHE A 75 -7.52 -4.80 -2.80
N LEU A 76 -7.87 -3.86 -1.94
CA LEU A 76 -8.06 -4.12 -0.50
C LEU A 76 -9.23 -5.09 -0.22
N LYS A 77 -10.29 -5.05 -1.03
CA LYS A 77 -11.41 -5.99 -0.91
C LYS A 77 -10.98 -7.40 -1.31
N GLU A 78 -10.23 -7.53 -2.39
CA GLU A 78 -9.68 -8.81 -2.85
C GLU A 78 -8.72 -9.41 -1.81
N LEU A 79 -7.85 -8.57 -1.22
CA LEU A 79 -6.93 -8.96 -0.17
C LEU A 79 -7.62 -9.26 1.18
N GLY A 80 -8.92 -9.00 1.32
CA GLY A 80 -9.68 -9.26 2.55
C GLY A 80 -9.41 -8.26 3.68
N CYS A 81 -9.09 -7.00 3.36
CA CYS A 81 -8.81 -5.96 4.33
C CYS A 81 -10.01 -5.69 5.26
N GLN A 82 -9.80 -5.84 6.57
CA GLN A 82 -10.85 -5.67 7.59
C GLN A 82 -10.97 -4.23 8.11
N TYR A 83 -10.07 -3.32 7.70
CA TYR A 83 -10.15 -1.91 8.06
C TYR A 83 -11.23 -1.21 7.25
N THR A 84 -12.45 -1.17 7.79
CA THR A 84 -13.62 -0.56 7.13
C THR A 84 -13.40 0.90 6.73
N ILE A 85 -12.56 1.64 7.47
CA ILE A 85 -12.18 3.02 7.13
C ILE A 85 -11.43 3.14 5.78
N LEU A 86 -10.83 2.04 5.30
CA LEU A 86 -10.13 1.96 4.01
C LEU A 86 -10.98 1.31 2.91
N THR A 87 -12.10 0.65 3.22
CA THR A 87 -12.87 -0.15 2.25
C THR A 87 -14.33 0.29 2.09
N GLU A 88 -14.88 1.00 3.07
CA GLU A 88 -16.28 1.44 3.14
C GLU A 88 -16.41 2.98 3.07
N GLY A 89 -17.66 3.48 3.00
CA GLY A 89 -17.93 4.91 2.89
C GLY A 89 -17.49 5.54 1.56
N ASN A 90 -17.34 6.86 1.54
CA ASN A 90 -16.95 7.60 0.32
C ASN A 90 -15.48 7.36 -0.03
N VAL A 91 -15.22 6.84 -1.24
CA VAL A 91 -13.86 6.51 -1.71
C VAL A 91 -12.89 7.70 -1.62
N ASN A 92 -13.38 8.91 -1.88
CA ASN A 92 -12.58 10.15 -1.84
C ASN A 92 -12.18 10.58 -0.43
N GLN A 93 -12.77 9.97 0.60
CA GLN A 93 -12.50 10.27 2.01
C GLN A 93 -11.54 9.26 2.66
N ARG A 94 -11.36 8.08 2.07
CA ARG A 94 -10.64 6.95 2.69
C ARG A 94 -9.18 7.26 2.99
N LEU A 95 -8.49 8.01 2.13
CA LEU A 95 -7.08 8.42 2.33
C LEU A 95 -6.93 9.94 2.56
N GLN A 96 -7.95 10.61 3.08
CA GLN A 96 -7.88 12.06 3.34
C GLN A 96 -6.96 12.42 4.50
N THR A 97 -6.90 11.58 5.54
CA THR A 97 -6.12 11.87 6.74
C THR A 97 -4.72 11.26 6.64
N ARG A 98 -3.75 11.91 7.31
CA ARG A 98 -2.40 11.34 7.51
C ARG A 98 -2.46 9.93 8.10
N GLY A 99 -3.33 9.73 9.10
CA GLY A 99 -3.51 8.44 9.77
C GLY A 99 -3.94 7.33 8.81
N ASN A 100 -4.93 7.59 7.94
CA ASN A 100 -5.40 6.56 7.00
C ASN A 100 -4.36 6.24 5.93
N ARG A 101 -3.56 7.23 5.50
CA ARG A 101 -2.46 7.03 4.55
C ARG A 101 -1.37 6.14 5.12
N LEU A 102 -1.04 6.33 6.40
CA LEU A 102 -0.10 5.50 7.14
C LEU A 102 -0.68 4.09 7.38
N LEU A 103 -1.94 4.00 7.78
CA LEU A 103 -2.64 2.73 7.98
C LEU A 103 -2.65 1.86 6.71
N LEU A 104 -2.85 2.46 5.53
CA LEU A 104 -2.77 1.73 4.27
C LEU A 104 -1.39 1.11 4.07
N LEU A 105 -0.31 1.89 4.25
CA LEU A 105 1.06 1.40 4.08
C LEU A 105 1.37 0.30 5.10
N ASP A 106 1.04 0.52 6.37
CA ASP A 106 1.24 -0.43 7.46
C ASP A 106 0.53 -1.77 7.21
N PHE A 107 -0.73 -1.71 6.78
CA PHE A 107 -1.49 -2.89 6.40
C PHE A 107 -0.83 -3.66 5.25
N LEU A 108 -0.52 -2.98 4.14
CA LEU A 108 0.10 -3.63 2.98
C LEU A 108 1.49 -4.22 3.29
N LEU A 109 2.28 -3.54 4.12
CA LEU A 109 3.56 -4.03 4.60
C LEU A 109 3.38 -5.31 5.44
N SER A 110 2.44 -5.28 6.38
CA SER A 110 2.13 -6.42 7.25
C SER A 110 1.67 -7.64 6.46
N GLU A 111 0.75 -7.45 5.51
CA GLU A 111 0.28 -8.53 4.62
C GLU A 111 1.42 -9.10 3.78
N LEU A 112 2.31 -8.25 3.26
CA LEU A 112 3.44 -8.69 2.45
C LEU A 112 4.45 -9.50 3.28
N GLN A 113 4.78 -9.03 4.49
CA GLN A 113 5.63 -9.76 5.41
C GLN A 113 5.00 -11.11 5.78
N ALA A 114 3.70 -11.14 6.08
CA ALA A 114 2.97 -12.37 6.37
C ALA A 114 2.98 -13.35 5.19
N ALA A 115 2.70 -12.87 3.97
CA ALA A 115 2.71 -13.69 2.75
C ALA A 115 4.09 -14.30 2.50
N ARG A 116 5.18 -13.54 2.70
CA ARG A 116 6.56 -14.04 2.61
C ARG A 116 6.86 -15.09 3.67
N MET A 117 6.42 -14.89 4.91
CA MET A 117 6.59 -15.89 5.99
C MET A 117 5.86 -17.19 5.67
N VAL A 118 4.63 -17.13 5.16
CA VAL A 118 3.85 -18.30 4.75
C VAL A 118 4.57 -19.07 3.63
N ARG A 119 5.10 -18.36 2.62
CA ARG A 119 5.84 -18.98 1.52
C ARG A 119 7.17 -19.59 1.97
N SER A 120 7.91 -18.94 2.87
CA SER A 120 9.15 -19.50 3.43
C SER A 120 8.90 -20.79 4.23
N ASN A 121 7.73 -20.89 4.90
CA ASN A 121 7.33 -22.08 5.66
C ASN A 121 6.68 -23.18 4.81
N LYS A 122 6.30 -22.86 3.57
CA LYS A 122 5.75 -23.80 2.57
C LYS A 122 6.42 -23.52 1.22
N PRO A 123 7.68 -23.92 1.03
CA PRO A 123 8.29 -23.84 -0.30
C PRO A 123 7.41 -24.64 -1.27
N ASP A 124 7.12 -24.06 -2.44
CA ASP A 124 6.46 -24.79 -3.53
C ASP A 124 7.22 -26.12 -3.78
N PRO A 125 6.51 -27.23 -4.05
CA PRO A 125 7.12 -28.53 -4.28
C PRO A 125 8.05 -28.57 -5.50
#